data_AF-A0A024SBK4-F1
#
_entry.id   AF-A0A024SBK4-F1
#
_cell.length_a   1.000
_cell.length_b   1.000
_cell.length_c   1.000
_cell.angle_alpha   90.00
_cell.angle_beta   90.00
_cell.angle_gamma   90.00
#
_symmetry.space_group_name_H-M   'P 1'
#
loop_
_entity.id
_entity.type
_entity.pdbx_description
1 polymer ?
#
loop_
_entity_poly.entity_id
_entity_poly.type
_entity_poly.pdbx_seq_one_letter_code
_entity_poly.pdbx_strand_id
1 'polypeptide(L)'
;MLFSRDFIPTILALALSATRVEATIAVGTAAGFNVMWVDGADPCRWTRINDQGENPCGVHLANPLDNGHKYVLQGCGGPIWLDNDDGSFNSNCHDAPANLACNVHRSLLCY
;
A
#
# COMPACT_ATOMS: atom_id res chain seq x y z
N MET A 1 -0.64 58.94 25.88
CA MET A 1 -0.05 57.81 25.12
C MET A 1 -0.75 56.56 25.60
N LEU A 2 -1.69 56.02 24.81
CA LEU A 2 -2.49 54.85 25.18
C LEU A 2 -2.09 53.72 24.23
N PHE A 3 -1.38 52.72 24.75
CA PHE A 3 -0.96 51.52 24.01
C PHE A 3 -2.21 50.69 23.66
N SER A 4 -2.53 50.57 22.38
CA SER A 4 -3.54 49.63 21.90
C SER A 4 -2.87 48.27 21.71
N ARG A 5 -3.44 47.24 22.36
CA ARG A 5 -3.00 45.85 22.30
C ARG A 5 -3.26 45.28 20.91
N ASP A 6 -2.20 44.81 20.27
CA ASP A 6 -2.28 44.03 19.03
C ASP A 6 -3.06 42.73 19.28
N PHE A 7 -4.20 42.60 18.59
CA PHE A 7 -4.98 41.38 18.53
C PHE A 7 -4.26 40.40 17.58
N ILE A 8 -3.69 39.33 18.15
CA ILE A 8 -3.17 38.19 17.38
C ILE A 8 -4.39 37.33 17.00
N PRO A 9 -4.78 37.20 15.72
CA PRO A 9 -5.78 36.21 15.36
C PRO A 9 -5.11 34.84 15.34
N THR A 10 -5.60 33.96 16.20
CA THR A 10 -5.25 32.55 16.28
C THR A 10 -5.45 31.88 14.92
N ILE A 11 -4.38 31.29 14.40
CA ILE A 11 -4.36 30.52 13.15
C ILE A 11 -5.26 29.30 13.30
N LEU A 12 -6.39 29.26 12.60
CA LEU A 12 -7.16 28.04 12.39
C LEU A 12 -6.85 27.52 10.98
N ALA A 13 -5.71 26.85 10.84
CA ALA A 13 -5.43 26.07 9.65
C ALA A 13 -6.28 24.79 9.71
N LEU A 14 -7.45 24.81 9.07
CA LEU A 14 -8.12 23.58 8.68
C LEU A 14 -7.26 22.94 7.58
N ALA A 15 -6.34 22.07 8.00
CA ALA A 15 -5.72 21.13 7.07
C ALA A 15 -6.85 20.22 6.57
N LEU A 16 -7.32 20.45 5.34
CA LEU A 16 -8.12 19.49 4.58
C LEU A 16 -7.27 18.23 4.34
N SER A 17 -7.21 17.36 5.35
CA SER A 17 -6.64 16.03 5.25
C SER A 17 -7.69 15.10 4.62
N ALA A 18 -8.03 15.34 3.35
CA ALA A 18 -8.98 14.49 2.64
C ALA A 18 -8.58 14.41 1.15
N THR A 19 -7.75 13.43 0.84
CA THR A 19 -8.02 12.39 -0.17
C THR A 19 -6.86 11.40 -0.13
N ARG A 20 -6.80 10.54 0.89
CA ARG A 20 -6.18 9.23 0.66
C ARG A 20 -7.23 8.47 -0.12
N VAL A 21 -7.13 8.46 -1.45
CA VAL A 21 -7.63 7.28 -2.15
C VAL A 21 -6.74 6.17 -1.62
N GLU A 22 -7.25 5.40 -0.66
CA GLU A 22 -6.61 4.15 -0.26
C GLU A 22 -6.53 3.32 -1.54
N ALA A 23 -5.33 3.29 -2.11
CA ALA A 23 -5.12 2.61 -3.36
C ALA A 23 -5.29 1.12 -3.12
N THR A 24 -6.12 0.45 -3.91
CA THR A 24 -6.21 -1.01 -3.86
C THR A 24 -4.85 -1.60 -4.20
N ILE A 25 -4.36 -2.50 -3.35
CA ILE A 25 -3.05 -3.12 -3.54
C ILE A 25 -3.25 -4.52 -4.11
N ALA A 26 -2.57 -4.81 -5.21
CA ALA A 26 -2.57 -6.12 -5.84
C ALA A 26 -1.34 -6.92 -5.42
N VAL A 27 -1.53 -8.22 -5.18
CA VAL A 27 -0.47 -9.17 -4.86
C VAL A 27 -0.56 -10.34 -5.82
N GLY A 28 0.60 -10.83 -6.25
CA GLY A 28 0.67 -11.88 -7.25
C GLY A 28 2.07 -12.43 -7.46
N THR A 29 2.29 -13.01 -8.63
CA THR A 29 3.59 -13.53 -9.06
C THR A 29 4.00 -12.96 -10.41
N ALA A 30 5.29 -12.68 -10.56
CA ALA A 30 5.89 -12.25 -11.83
C ALA A 30 7.38 -12.61 -11.85
N ALA A 31 7.87 -13.08 -13.00
CA ALA A 31 9.30 -13.36 -13.22
C ALA A 31 9.98 -14.25 -12.15
N GLY A 32 9.24 -15.19 -11.53
CA GLY A 32 9.75 -16.07 -10.47
C GLY A 32 9.73 -15.45 -9.06
N PHE A 33 9.04 -14.32 -8.88
CA PHE A 33 8.93 -13.61 -7.61
C PHE A 33 7.49 -13.52 -7.13
N ASN A 34 7.29 -13.43 -5.82
CA ASN A 34 6.08 -12.86 -5.24
C ASN A 34 6.20 -11.34 -5.32
N VAL A 35 5.17 -10.67 -5.82
CA VAL A 35 5.23 -9.24 -6.13
C VAL A 35 3.98 -8.50 -5.69
N MET A 36 4.13 -7.19 -5.48
CA MET A 36 3.07 -6.28 -5.07
C MET A 36 3.09 -5.03 -5.94
N TRP A 37 1.91 -4.50 -6.27
CA TRP A 37 1.76 -3.26 -7.04
C TRP A 37 0.43 -2.57 -6.70
N VAL A 38 0.27 -1.32 -7.14
CA VAL A 38 -1.00 -0.60 -7.02
C VAL A 38 -1.94 -1.09 -8.13
N ASP A 39 -3.13 -1.61 -7.76
CA ASP A 39 -4.12 -2.04 -8.75
C ASP A 39 -4.62 -0.85 -9.58
N GLY A 40 -4.84 -1.07 -10.88
CA GLY A 40 -5.14 -0.01 -11.85
C GLY A 40 -3.91 0.76 -12.37
N ALA A 41 -2.73 0.61 -11.76
CA ALA A 41 -1.46 1.03 -12.35
C ALA A 41 -0.97 0.01 -13.40
N ASP A 42 0.15 0.32 -14.06
CA ASP A 42 0.79 -0.61 -15.00
C ASP A 42 1.24 -1.90 -14.26
N PRO A 43 0.65 -3.07 -14.57
CA PRO A 43 0.99 -4.31 -13.88
C PRO A 43 2.43 -4.78 -14.16
N CYS A 44 3.07 -4.27 -15.21
CA CYS A 44 4.47 -4.55 -15.52
C CYS A 44 5.44 -3.84 -14.55
N ARG A 45 4.95 -2.89 -13.74
CA ARG A 45 5.71 -2.16 -12.73
C ARG A 45 5.31 -2.63 -11.33
N TRP A 46 5.99 -3.68 -10.89
CA TRP A 46 5.78 -4.29 -9.59
C TRP A 46 7.01 -4.17 -8.69
N THR A 47 6.80 -4.29 -7.38
CA THR A 47 7.87 -4.40 -6.39
C THR A 47 7.95 -5.84 -5.90
N ARG A 48 9.17 -6.38 -5.88
CA ARG A 48 9.44 -7.72 -5.33
C ARG A 48 9.17 -7.74 -3.83
N ILE A 49 8.40 -8.73 -3.39
CA ILE A 49 8.30 -9.13 -1.99
C ILE A 49 9.49 -10.06 -1.70
N ASN A 50 9.49 -11.24 -2.32
CA ASN A 50 10.52 -12.26 -2.20
C ASN A 50 10.43 -13.28 -3.36
N ASP A 51 11.11 -14.42 -3.26
CA ASP A 51 11.11 -15.44 -4.31
C ASP A 51 9.82 -16.28 -4.30
N GLN A 52 9.35 -16.67 -5.48
CA GLN A 52 8.17 -17.51 -5.60
C GLN A 52 8.42 -18.85 -4.91
N GLY A 53 7.47 -19.28 -4.08
CA GLY A 53 7.57 -20.49 -3.24
C GLY A 53 8.03 -20.21 -1.82
N GLU A 54 8.55 -19.02 -1.53
CA GLU A 54 8.76 -18.55 -0.17
C GLU A 54 7.48 -17.96 0.41
N ASN A 55 7.39 -17.90 1.75
CA ASN A 55 6.29 -17.26 2.46
C ASN A 55 6.39 -15.72 2.29
N PRO A 56 5.44 -15.05 1.61
CA PRO A 56 5.51 -13.61 1.38
C PRO A 56 5.10 -12.77 2.60
N CYS A 57 4.60 -13.38 3.68
CA CYS A 57 4.15 -12.63 4.85
C CYS A 57 5.28 -12.21 5.78
N GLY A 58 5.11 -11.05 6.42
CA GLY A 58 6.12 -10.45 7.31
C GLY A 58 7.34 -9.88 6.57
N VAL A 59 7.31 -9.86 5.23
CA VAL A 59 8.41 -9.34 4.41
C VAL A 59 8.19 -7.87 4.12
N HIS A 60 9.11 -7.02 4.57
CA HIS A 60 9.08 -5.59 4.27
C HIS A 60 9.60 -5.32 2.86
N LEU A 61 8.85 -4.53 2.09
CA LEU A 61 9.28 -4.13 0.75
C LEU A 61 10.56 -3.27 0.81
N ALA A 62 11.54 -3.62 -0.02
CA ALA A 62 12.77 -2.84 -0.17
C ALA A 62 12.46 -1.42 -0.69
N ASN A 63 11.55 -1.31 -1.65
CA ASN A 63 11.15 -0.06 -2.30
C ASN A 63 9.66 0.22 -2.08
N PRO A 64 9.23 1.50 -1.99
CA PRO A 64 7.81 1.83 -2.00
C PRO A 64 7.15 1.44 -3.33
N LEU A 65 5.83 1.28 -3.30
CA LEU A 65 5.02 1.17 -4.50
C LEU A 65 4.85 2.54 -5.17
N ASP A 66 4.20 2.57 -6.33
CA ASP A 66 3.96 3.79 -7.11
C ASP A 66 3.13 4.86 -6.36
N ASN A 67 2.41 4.48 -5.30
CA ASN A 67 1.71 5.42 -4.42
C ASN A 67 2.61 6.03 -3.32
N GLY A 68 3.91 5.72 -3.30
CA GLY A 68 4.88 6.23 -2.33
C GLY A 68 4.88 5.50 -0.98
N HIS A 69 4.10 4.44 -0.82
CA HIS A 69 3.97 3.69 0.43
C HIS A 69 4.58 2.29 0.35
N LYS A 70 4.93 1.76 1.52
CA LYS A 70 5.38 0.39 1.71
C LYS A 70 4.36 -0.36 2.54
N TYR A 71 4.27 -1.65 2.28
CA TYR A 71 3.28 -2.53 2.88
C TYR A 71 3.91 -3.86 3.24
N VAL A 72 3.27 -4.56 4.17
CA VAL A 72 3.66 -5.89 4.61
C VAL A 72 2.44 -6.79 4.52
N LEU A 73 2.56 -7.87 3.76
CA LEU A 73 1.51 -8.88 3.69
C LEU A 73 1.53 -9.70 4.99
N GLN A 74 0.36 -10.08 5.49
CA GLN A 74 0.22 -10.86 6.72
C GLN A 74 -0.80 -11.98 6.57
N GLY A 75 -0.74 -12.96 7.48
CA GLY A 75 -1.74 -14.02 7.53
C GLY A 75 -1.57 -15.18 6.54
N CYS A 76 -0.35 -15.43 6.04
CA CYS A 76 0.00 -16.52 5.08
C CYS A 76 -0.07 -17.94 5.71
N GLY A 77 -1.21 -18.24 6.32
CA GLY A 77 -1.62 -19.49 6.96
C GLY A 77 -3.09 -19.44 7.40
N GLY A 78 -3.83 -18.41 6.95
CA GLY A 78 -5.22 -18.12 7.31
C GLY A 78 -5.74 -16.96 6.46
N PRO A 79 -6.69 -16.15 6.97
CA PRO A 79 -7.13 -14.92 6.32
C PRO A 79 -5.94 -13.98 6.08
N ILE A 80 -5.84 -13.42 4.87
CA ILE A 80 -4.72 -12.56 4.46
C ILE A 80 -5.14 -11.08 4.60
N TRP A 81 -4.23 -10.26 5.11
CA TRP A 81 -4.40 -8.81 5.20
C TRP A 81 -3.09 -8.08 4.92
N LEU A 82 -3.18 -6.76 4.83
CA LEU A 82 -2.09 -5.86 4.56
C LEU A 82 -1.90 -4.90 5.73
N ASP A 83 -0.66 -4.77 6.20
CA ASP A 83 -0.24 -3.72 7.13
C ASP A 83 0.57 -2.66 6.36
N ASN A 84 0.54 -1.42 6.86
CA ASN A 84 1.49 -0.39 6.48
C ASN A 84 2.88 -0.71 7.05
N ASP A 85 3.93 -0.06 6.54
CA ASP A 85 5.31 -0.28 7.00
C ASP A 85 5.55 0.03 8.49
N ASP A 86 4.69 0.84 9.10
CA ASP A 86 4.72 1.14 10.54
C ASP A 86 4.01 0.07 11.41
N GLY A 87 3.50 -0.99 10.79
CA GLY A 87 2.80 -2.09 11.45
C GLY A 87 1.32 -1.81 11.75
N SER A 88 0.78 -0.66 11.32
CA SER A 88 -0.66 -0.41 11.42
C SER A 88 -1.42 -1.17 10.34
N PHE A 89 -2.60 -1.70 10.69
CA PHE A 89 -3.49 -2.36 9.74
C PHE A 89 -3.88 -1.41 8.60
N ASN A 90 -3.84 -1.89 7.36
CA ASN A 90 -4.29 -1.17 6.18
C ASN A 90 -5.63 -1.72 5.67
N SER A 91 -5.66 -2.96 5.20
CA SER A 91 -6.84 -3.54 4.52
C SER A 91 -6.84 -5.06 4.59
N ASN A 92 -8.02 -5.67 4.41
CA ASN A 92 -8.11 -7.12 4.22
C ASN A 92 -7.87 -7.46 2.74
N CYS A 93 -7.38 -8.67 2.48
CA CYS A 93 -7.15 -9.13 1.12
C CYS A 93 -8.18 -10.18 0.71
N HIS A 94 -8.54 -10.16 -0.57
CA HIS A 94 -9.53 -11.04 -1.17
C HIS A 94 -8.99 -11.69 -2.44
N ASP A 95 -9.41 -12.94 -2.69
CA ASP A 95 -9.06 -13.66 -3.91
C ASP A 95 -9.59 -12.92 -5.14
N ALA A 96 -8.67 -12.56 -6.04
CA ALA A 96 -8.97 -11.82 -7.25
C ALA A 96 -8.07 -12.25 -8.42
N PRO A 97 -8.05 -13.57 -8.77
CA PRO A 97 -7.10 -14.11 -9.72
C PRO A 97 -7.28 -13.50 -11.12
N ALA A 98 -6.18 -13.07 -11.73
CA ALA A 98 -6.18 -12.55 -13.10
C ALA A 98 -4.81 -12.70 -13.76
N ASN A 99 -4.81 -12.98 -15.07
CA ASN A 99 -3.61 -12.93 -15.90
C ASN A 99 -3.52 -11.56 -16.56
N LEU A 100 -2.41 -10.86 -16.33
CA LEU A 100 -2.19 -9.50 -16.79
C LEU A 100 -1.04 -9.46 -17.81
N ALA A 101 -0.80 -8.28 -18.38
CA ALA A 101 0.33 -8.05 -19.28
C ALA A 101 1.67 -8.39 -18.59
N CYS A 102 2.73 -8.61 -19.39
CA CYS A 102 4.07 -8.93 -18.91
C CYS A 102 4.20 -10.23 -18.08
N ASN A 103 3.31 -11.20 -18.31
CA ASN A 103 3.27 -12.48 -17.57
C ASN A 103 3.13 -12.29 -16.06
N VAL A 104 2.35 -11.29 -15.66
CA VAL A 104 2.02 -11.02 -14.27
C VAL A 104 0.72 -11.73 -13.92
N HIS A 105 0.75 -12.51 -12.86
CA HIS A 105 -0.41 -13.25 -12.35
C HIS A 105 -0.84 -12.64 -11.03
N ARG A 106 -1.98 -11.94 -11.02
CA ARG A 106 -2.60 -11.45 -9.78
C ARG A 106 -3.28 -12.61 -9.08
N SER A 107 -3.15 -12.64 -7.76
CA SER A 107 -3.83 -13.60 -6.89
C SER A 107 -4.80 -12.89 -5.95
N LEU A 108 -4.42 -11.73 -5.41
CA LEU A 108 -5.17 -11.02 -4.38
C LEU A 108 -5.34 -9.53 -4.72
N LEU A 109 -6.41 -8.94 -4.20
CA LEU A 109 -6.59 -7.50 -4.06
C LEU A 109 -6.86 -7.17 -2.58
N CYS A 110 -6.25 -6.11 -2.07
CA CYS A 110 -6.42 -5.62 -0.70
C CYS A 110 -7.00 -4.20 -0.73
N TYR A 111 -8.18 -4.01 -0.12
CA TYR A 111 -8.94 -2.75 -0.08
C TYR A 111 -9.97 -2.75 1.07
#